data_AF-C5KID7-F1
#
_entry.id   AF-C5KID7-F1
#
_cell.length_a   1.000
_cell.length_b   1.000
_cell.length_c   1.000
_cell.angle_alpha   90.00
_cell.angle_beta   90.00
_cell.angle_gamma   90.00
#
_symmetry.space_group_name_H-M   'P 1'
#
loop_
_entity.id
_entity.type
_entity.pdbx_description
1 polymer ?
#
loop_
_entity_poly.entity_id
_entity_poly.type
_entity_poly.pdbx_seq_one_letter_code
_entity_poly.pdbx_strand_id
1 'polypeptide(L)'
;NPEPHADAELTGDEFIKYQEDLMNKYPFVFIEDPFDENDWATFAKFTAKDGKEIQIVGDDLLVTNPKRIQKGINEKSVNALLLKVNQIGSITESIEANNMAVNAGWTVMVSHRSGETEDTFIADLVTGLGTCQIKTGAPCRTERLCKYNQLMRIEEELGDKATYAAGRNFPRCQ
;
A
#
# COMPACT_ATOMS: atom_id res chain seq x y z
N ASN A 1 18.00 -23.81 4.73
CA ASN A 1 18.11 -22.54 4.00
C ASN A 1 18.83 -22.79 2.70
N PRO A 2 18.21 -22.52 1.54
CA PRO A 2 19.02 -22.40 0.33
C PRO A 2 19.99 -21.23 0.55
N GLU A 3 21.25 -21.42 0.14
CA GLU A 3 22.25 -20.36 0.17
C GLU A 3 21.82 -19.20 -0.74
N PRO A 4 22.12 -17.94 -0.39
CA PRO A 4 21.82 -16.81 -1.24
C PRO A 4 22.47 -17.02 -2.60
N HIS A 5 21.69 -16.87 -3.68
CA HIS A 5 22.22 -16.96 -5.03
C HIS A 5 23.36 -15.93 -5.20
N ALA A 6 24.55 -16.42 -5.57
CA ALA A 6 25.78 -15.64 -5.69
C ALA A 6 25.82 -14.66 -6.89
N ASP A 7 24.69 -14.41 -7.54
CA ASP A 7 24.64 -13.58 -8.75
C ASP A 7 24.04 -12.20 -8.42
N ALA A 8 24.98 -11.33 -8.01
CA ALA A 8 24.94 -9.87 -7.82
C ALA A 8 24.27 -9.33 -6.54
N GLU A 9 25.11 -9.00 -5.54
CA GLU A 9 24.80 -7.92 -4.59
C GLU A 9 24.70 -6.61 -5.39
N LEU A 10 23.51 -6.03 -5.45
CA LEU A 10 23.26 -4.77 -6.14
C LEU A 10 23.28 -3.62 -5.14
N THR A 11 23.97 -2.54 -5.49
CA THR A 11 23.81 -1.27 -4.80
C THR A 11 22.38 -0.73 -4.99
N GLY A 12 21.93 0.20 -4.14
CA GLY A 12 20.60 0.80 -4.28
C GLY A 12 20.35 1.41 -5.67
N ASP A 13 21.36 2.05 -6.26
CA ASP A 13 21.25 2.65 -7.60
C ASP A 13 21.16 1.58 -8.71
N GLU A 14 21.87 0.45 -8.57
CA GLU A 14 21.76 -0.69 -9.49
C GLU A 14 20.42 -1.40 -9.35
N PHE A 15 19.89 -1.52 -8.13
CA PHE A 15 18.58 -2.12 -7.89
C PHE A 15 17.43 -1.24 -8.41
N ILE A 16 17.54 0.09 -8.29
CA ILE A 16 16.61 1.03 -8.97
C ILE A 16 16.56 0.72 -10.47
N LYS A 17 17.72 0.61 -11.12
CA LYS A 17 17.78 0.33 -12.56
C LYS A 17 17.15 -1.01 -12.91
N TYR A 18 17.39 -2.04 -12.10
CA TYR A 18 16.76 -3.34 -12.27
C TYR A 18 15.23 -3.26 -12.17
N GLN A 19 14.69 -2.53 -11.19
CA GLN A 19 13.26 -2.31 -11.06
C GLN A 19 12.68 -1.55 -12.27
N GLU A 20 13.39 -0.54 -12.78
CA GLU A 20 12.99 0.18 -14.01
C GLU A 20 12.95 -0.74 -15.24
N ASP A 21 13.94 -1.61 -15.40
CA ASP A 21 13.95 -2.58 -16.51
C ASP A 21 12.72 -3.51 -16.43
N LEU A 22 12.30 -3.90 -15.23
CA LEU A 22 11.06 -4.64 -15.02
C LEU A 22 9.81 -3.80 -15.32
N MET A 23 9.76 -2.55 -14.88
CA MET A 23 8.64 -1.61 -15.14
C MET A 23 8.50 -1.28 -16.64
N ASN A 24 9.60 -1.23 -17.37
CA ASN A 24 9.58 -1.04 -18.82
C ASN A 24 9.09 -2.28 -19.57
N LYS A 25 9.28 -3.47 -18.99
CA LYS A 25 8.92 -4.75 -19.61
C LYS A 25 7.49 -5.19 -19.28
N TYR A 26 6.97 -4.83 -18.10
CA TYR A 26 5.68 -5.29 -17.61
C TYR A 26 4.85 -4.11 -17.08
N PRO A 27 3.51 -4.18 -17.17
CA PRO A 27 2.63 -3.08 -16.79
C PRO A 27 2.43 -3.01 -15.27
N PHE A 28 3.51 -2.80 -14.51
CA PHE A 28 3.42 -2.57 -13.08
C PHE A 28 2.64 -1.30 -12.81
N VAL A 29 1.74 -1.37 -11.83
CA VAL A 29 0.98 -0.22 -11.34
C VAL A 29 1.43 0.17 -9.94
N PHE A 30 1.90 -0.76 -9.12
CA PHE A 30 2.51 -0.41 -7.85
C PHE A 30 3.69 -1.32 -7.53
N ILE A 31 4.58 -0.84 -6.67
CA ILE A 31 5.63 -1.61 -6.00
C ILE A 31 5.54 -1.32 -4.50
N GLU A 32 5.58 -2.36 -3.69
CA GLU A 32 5.58 -2.31 -2.23
C GLU A 32 6.97 -2.68 -1.74
N ASP A 33 7.51 -1.90 -0.79
CA ASP A 33 8.84 -2.06 -0.18
C ASP A 33 9.96 -2.45 -1.17
N PRO A 34 10.26 -1.60 -2.18
CA PRO A 34 11.33 -1.85 -3.14
C PRO A 34 12.74 -1.91 -2.53
N PHE A 35 12.96 -1.39 -1.32
CA PHE A 35 14.28 -1.37 -0.67
C PHE A 35 14.15 -1.67 0.83
N ASP A 36 15.28 -1.75 1.52
CA ASP A 36 15.35 -1.96 2.97
C ASP A 36 14.56 -0.90 3.75
N GLU A 37 13.95 -1.31 4.88
CA GLU A 37 13.12 -0.48 5.75
C GLU A 37 13.86 0.74 6.36
N ASN A 38 15.20 0.80 6.26
CA ASN A 38 16.00 1.93 6.71
C ASN A 38 16.71 2.68 5.58
N ASP A 39 16.54 2.30 4.31
CA ASP A 39 17.17 2.97 3.17
C ASP A 39 16.29 4.09 2.57
N TRP A 40 16.02 5.09 3.40
CA TRP A 40 15.22 6.27 3.02
C TRP A 40 15.76 7.03 1.81
N ALA A 41 17.08 7.01 1.62
CA ALA A 41 17.75 7.73 0.53
C ALA A 41 17.47 7.07 -0.82
N THR A 42 17.57 5.75 -0.91
CA THR A 42 17.27 5.02 -2.15
C THR A 42 15.78 5.09 -2.47
N PHE A 43 14.90 5.00 -1.47
CA PHE A 43 13.47 5.25 -1.62
C PHE A 43 13.18 6.64 -2.21
N ALA A 44 13.78 7.70 -1.68
CA ALA A 44 13.58 9.07 -2.17
C ALA A 44 14.09 9.25 -3.61
N LYS A 45 15.24 8.66 -3.95
CA LYS A 45 15.76 8.65 -5.33
C LYS A 45 14.79 7.96 -6.29
N PHE A 46 14.30 6.78 -5.93
CA PHE A 46 13.35 6.02 -6.74
C PHE A 46 12.03 6.75 -6.91
N THR A 47 11.47 7.29 -5.82
CA THR A 47 10.23 8.08 -5.86
C THR A 47 10.37 9.37 -6.67
N ALA A 48 11.52 10.03 -6.63
CA ALA A 48 11.77 11.20 -7.46
C ALA A 48 11.80 10.88 -8.97
N LYS A 49 12.26 9.67 -9.32
CA LYS A 49 12.41 9.21 -10.70
C LYS A 49 11.09 8.67 -11.28
N ASP A 50 10.46 7.75 -10.55
CA ASP A 50 9.38 6.91 -11.07
C ASP A 50 8.03 7.14 -10.38
N GLY A 51 8.01 7.81 -9.22
CA GLY A 51 6.81 7.97 -8.38
C GLY A 51 5.70 8.85 -8.98
N LYS A 52 5.84 9.32 -10.23
CA LYS A 52 4.76 9.94 -11.01
C LYS A 52 3.98 8.95 -11.86
N GLU A 53 4.65 7.89 -12.30
CA GLU A 53 4.09 6.87 -13.18
C GLU A 53 3.58 5.65 -12.40
N ILE A 54 4.21 5.37 -11.25
CA ILE A 54 3.90 4.20 -10.42
C ILE A 54 3.63 4.57 -8.96
N GLN A 55 2.77 3.79 -8.31
CA GLN A 55 2.59 3.87 -6.87
C GLN A 55 3.73 3.14 -6.15
N ILE A 56 4.39 3.82 -5.23
CA ILE A 56 5.45 3.31 -4.37
C ILE A 56 4.89 3.25 -2.97
N VAL A 57 4.57 2.04 -2.53
CA VAL A 57 3.88 1.76 -1.28
C VAL A 57 4.90 1.48 -0.19
N GLY A 58 4.86 2.25 0.89
CA GLY A 58 5.63 1.96 2.10
C GLY A 58 4.84 1.11 3.08
N ASP A 59 5.36 -0.08 3.40
CA ASP A 59 4.85 -0.96 4.45
C ASP A 59 5.85 -1.02 5.61
N ASP A 60 6.94 -1.77 5.50
CA ASP A 60 7.98 -1.87 6.53
C ASP A 60 8.73 -0.53 6.71
N LEU A 61 8.84 0.27 5.64
CA LEU A 61 9.39 1.62 5.75
C LEU A 61 8.55 2.53 6.67
N LEU A 62 7.22 2.35 6.71
CA LEU A 62 6.32 3.27 7.43
C LEU A 62 5.74 2.68 8.70
N VAL A 63 5.58 1.36 8.76
CA VAL A 63 4.98 0.57 9.83
C VAL A 63 3.68 1.15 10.41
N THR A 64 2.88 1.81 9.56
CA THR A 64 1.68 2.57 9.96
C THR A 64 1.95 3.56 11.13
N ASN A 65 3.19 4.04 11.30
CA ASN A 65 3.60 4.87 12.42
C ASN A 65 3.61 6.36 12.03
N PRO A 66 2.88 7.25 12.74
CA PRO A 66 2.83 8.68 12.48
C PRO A 66 4.18 9.37 12.26
N LYS A 67 5.21 9.03 13.06
CA LYS A 67 6.53 9.67 12.95
C LYS A 67 7.25 9.25 11.68
N ARG A 68 7.13 7.98 11.29
CA ARG A 68 7.74 7.45 10.06
C ARG A 68 6.99 7.91 8.81
N ILE A 69 5.66 8.01 8.88
CA ILE A 69 4.83 8.63 7.84
C ILE A 69 5.28 10.08 7.63
N GLN A 70 5.37 10.87 8.70
CA GLN A 70 5.84 12.26 8.59
C GLN A 70 7.25 12.36 8.01
N LYS A 71 8.16 11.45 8.39
CA LYS A 71 9.50 11.38 7.80
C LYS A 71 9.44 11.10 6.30
N GLY A 72 8.67 10.10 5.87
CA GLY A 72 8.51 9.76 4.46
C GLY A 72 7.90 10.89 3.63
N ILE A 73 6.97 11.66 4.20
CA ILE A 73 6.43 12.88 3.58
C ILE A 73 7.53 13.92 3.39
N ASN A 74 8.31 14.20 4.45
CA ASN A 74 9.37 15.21 4.42
C ASN A 74 10.50 14.85 3.44
N GLU A 75 10.88 13.58 3.39
CA GLU A 75 11.96 13.07 2.54
C GLU A 75 11.49 12.67 1.14
N LYS A 76 10.17 12.71 0.88
CA LYS A 76 9.53 12.29 -0.38
C LYS A 76 9.91 10.85 -0.76
N SER A 77 9.96 9.97 0.23
CA SER A 77 10.47 8.61 0.09
C SER A 77 9.49 7.66 -0.60
N VAL A 78 8.19 7.90 -0.49
CA VAL A 78 7.10 7.10 -1.08
C VAL A 78 5.93 8.00 -1.47
N ASN A 79 4.93 7.46 -2.15
CA ASN A 79 3.70 8.17 -2.52
C ASN A 79 2.42 7.43 -2.08
N ALA A 80 2.56 6.32 -1.35
CA ALA A 80 1.45 5.54 -0.82
C ALA A 80 1.77 4.88 0.53
N LEU A 81 0.74 4.72 1.34
CA LEU A 81 0.78 4.05 2.65
C LEU A 81 0.08 2.69 2.58
N LEU A 82 0.74 1.62 3.03
CA LEU A 82 0.06 0.38 3.37
C LEU A 82 -0.46 0.47 4.82
N LEU A 83 -1.78 0.59 5.00
CA LEU A 83 -2.40 0.79 6.30
C LEU A 83 -2.74 -0.55 6.95
N LYS A 84 -2.06 -0.89 8.04
CA LYS A 84 -2.33 -2.08 8.87
C LYS A 84 -2.83 -1.66 10.25
N VAL A 85 -4.13 -1.81 10.48
CA VAL A 85 -4.83 -1.32 11.69
C VAL A 85 -4.18 -1.82 12.99
N ASN A 86 -3.87 -3.11 13.05
CA ASN A 86 -3.32 -3.73 14.26
C ASN A 86 -1.82 -3.42 14.49
N GLN A 87 -1.19 -2.69 13.58
CA GLN A 87 0.20 -2.25 13.72
C GLN A 87 0.32 -0.94 14.47
N ILE A 88 -0.67 -0.06 14.34
CA ILE A 88 -0.76 1.19 15.09
C ILE A 88 -1.55 1.03 16.40
N GLY A 89 -2.52 0.13 16.42
CA GLY A 89 -3.16 -0.36 17.66
C GLY A 89 -4.61 0.09 17.86
N SER A 90 -5.01 1.27 17.35
CA SER A 90 -6.39 1.75 17.44
C SER A 90 -6.99 2.22 16.13
N ILE A 91 -8.32 2.28 16.08
CA ILE A 91 -9.08 2.81 14.93
C ILE A 91 -8.80 4.31 14.77
N THR A 92 -8.79 5.08 15.86
CA THR A 92 -8.52 6.52 15.83
C THR A 92 -7.16 6.81 15.21
N GLU A 93 -6.11 6.13 15.65
CA GLU A 93 -4.77 6.33 15.11
C GLU A 93 -4.66 5.85 13.66
N SER A 94 -5.44 4.82 13.26
CA SER A 94 -5.51 4.38 11.86
C SER A 94 -6.15 5.45 10.96
N ILE A 95 -7.21 6.11 11.43
CA ILE A 95 -7.86 7.23 10.72
C ILE A 95 -6.90 8.43 10.63
N GLU A 96 -6.17 8.73 11.70
CA GLU A 96 -5.17 9.81 11.71
C GLU A 96 -4.03 9.53 10.73
N ALA A 97 -3.51 8.31 10.71
CA ALA A 97 -2.48 7.88 9.75
C ALA A 97 -2.96 7.99 8.30
N ASN A 98 -4.20 7.56 8.02
CA ASN A 98 -4.85 7.74 6.73
C ASN A 98 -4.91 9.22 6.34
N ASN A 99 -5.44 10.08 7.21
CA ASN A 99 -5.61 11.50 6.93
C ASN A 99 -4.27 12.20 6.69
N MET A 100 -3.22 11.81 7.41
CA MET A 100 -1.87 12.32 7.20
C MET A 100 -1.35 12.02 5.80
N ALA A 101 -1.51 10.77 5.34
CA ALA A 101 -1.12 10.35 4.01
C ALA A 101 -1.94 11.07 2.94
N VAL A 102 -3.27 11.08 3.06
CA VAL A 102 -4.17 11.75 2.10
C VAL A 102 -3.88 13.24 2.00
N ASN A 103 -3.65 13.93 3.13
CA ASN A 103 -3.31 15.36 3.15
C ASN A 103 -1.95 15.66 2.50
N ALA A 104 -1.02 14.69 2.52
CA ALA A 104 0.24 14.78 1.79
C ALA A 104 0.10 14.44 0.29
N GLY A 105 -1.11 14.16 -0.18
CA GLY A 105 -1.39 13.74 -1.55
C GLY A 105 -1.01 12.30 -1.84
N TRP A 106 -0.80 11.47 -0.81
CA TRP A 106 -0.56 10.04 -0.97
C TRP A 106 -1.87 9.28 -1.12
N THR A 107 -1.80 8.12 -1.75
CA THR A 107 -2.86 7.10 -1.71
C THR A 107 -2.69 6.19 -0.50
N VAL A 108 -3.77 5.58 -0.05
CA VAL A 108 -3.74 4.64 1.09
C VAL A 108 -4.31 3.31 0.65
N MET A 109 -3.61 2.23 0.95
CA MET A 109 -4.06 0.86 0.68
C MET A 109 -4.28 0.15 2.02
N VAL A 110 -5.53 -0.17 2.33
CA VAL A 110 -5.85 -0.93 3.55
C VAL A 110 -5.37 -2.38 3.35
N SER A 111 -4.66 -2.93 4.33
CA SER A 111 -4.04 -4.25 4.22
C SER A 111 -4.51 -5.21 5.30
N HIS A 112 -4.63 -6.48 4.90
CA HIS A 112 -4.71 -7.60 5.82
C HIS A 112 -3.39 -7.86 6.56
N ARG A 113 -3.36 -8.91 7.38
CA ARG A 113 -2.13 -9.54 7.91
C ARG A 113 -1.93 -10.95 7.38
N SER A 114 -0.73 -11.51 7.55
CA SER A 114 -0.46 -12.92 7.18
C SER A 114 -1.33 -13.89 8.00
N GLY A 115 -1.47 -13.67 9.31
CA GLY A 115 -2.48 -14.31 10.16
C GLY A 115 -3.75 -13.48 10.20
N GLU A 116 -4.81 -13.94 9.52
CA GLU A 116 -6.13 -13.30 9.50
C GLU A 116 -7.19 -14.16 10.16
N THR A 117 -8.31 -13.54 10.49
CA THR A 117 -9.51 -14.18 11.05
C THR A 117 -10.68 -14.08 10.07
N GLU A 118 -11.84 -14.60 10.44
CA GLU A 118 -13.10 -14.42 9.74
C GLU A 118 -13.65 -12.98 9.81
N ASP A 119 -13.08 -12.13 10.67
CA ASP A 119 -13.48 -10.73 10.85
C ASP A 119 -13.34 -9.96 9.53
N THR A 120 -14.35 -9.15 9.17
CA THR A 120 -14.39 -8.41 7.91
C THR A 120 -14.12 -6.92 8.07
N PHE A 121 -13.75 -6.45 9.25
CA PHE A 121 -13.64 -5.04 9.63
C PHE A 121 -12.91 -4.16 8.60
N ILE A 122 -11.82 -4.65 8.01
CA ILE A 122 -11.05 -3.86 7.04
C ILE A 122 -11.80 -3.58 5.72
N ALA A 123 -12.85 -4.34 5.39
CA ALA A 123 -13.73 -4.08 4.24
C ALA A 123 -14.62 -2.85 4.49
N ASP A 124 -15.18 -2.73 5.71
CA ASP A 124 -15.92 -1.56 6.12
C ASP A 124 -14.99 -0.35 6.30
N LEU A 125 -13.78 -0.57 6.83
CA LEU A 125 -12.78 0.49 7.00
C LEU A 125 -12.34 1.11 5.67
N VAL A 126 -11.98 0.29 4.66
CA VAL A 126 -11.57 0.82 3.35
C VAL A 126 -12.68 1.64 2.69
N THR A 127 -13.93 1.20 2.84
CA THR A 127 -15.10 1.89 2.30
C THR A 127 -15.36 3.20 3.07
N GLY A 128 -15.38 3.15 4.40
CA GLY A 128 -15.67 4.31 5.25
C GLY A 128 -14.59 5.39 5.20
N LEU A 129 -13.32 5.00 5.02
CA LEU A 129 -12.23 5.95 4.79
C LEU A 129 -12.17 6.48 3.35
N GLY A 130 -12.87 5.85 2.40
CA GLY A 130 -12.81 6.20 0.99
C GLY A 130 -11.42 6.02 0.37
N THR A 131 -10.59 5.09 0.85
CA THR A 131 -9.21 4.96 0.34
C THR A 131 -9.14 4.25 -1.02
N CYS A 132 -10.19 3.51 -1.37
CA CYS A 132 -10.39 2.87 -2.66
C CYS A 132 -9.38 1.79 -3.07
N GLN A 133 -8.46 1.41 -2.19
CA GLN A 133 -7.50 0.35 -2.43
C GLN A 133 -7.41 -0.57 -1.22
N ILE A 134 -7.51 -1.87 -1.46
CA ILE A 134 -7.43 -2.90 -0.43
C ILE A 134 -6.59 -4.10 -0.91
N LYS A 135 -5.64 -4.51 -0.08
CA LYS A 135 -4.87 -5.74 -0.23
C LYS A 135 -5.32 -6.74 0.82
N THR A 136 -6.26 -7.61 0.46
CA THR A 136 -6.83 -8.61 1.38
C THR A 136 -6.58 -10.07 0.96
N GLY A 137 -5.59 -10.31 0.10
CA GLY A 137 -5.04 -11.63 -0.20
C GLY A 137 -5.60 -12.26 -1.48
N ALA A 138 -5.22 -13.51 -1.75
CA ALA A 138 -5.76 -14.20 -2.92
C ALA A 138 -7.28 -14.47 -2.75
N PRO A 139 -8.04 -14.65 -3.84
CA PRO A 139 -9.43 -15.10 -3.82
C PRO A 139 -9.52 -16.60 -3.46
N CYS A 140 -8.92 -16.96 -2.34
CA CYS A 140 -8.82 -18.32 -1.81
C CYS A 140 -8.65 -18.20 -0.30
N ARG A 141 -9.15 -19.21 0.43
CA ARG A 141 -9.19 -19.28 1.90
C ARG A 141 -10.17 -18.27 2.52
N THR A 142 -10.96 -18.74 3.48
CA THR A 142 -12.13 -18.02 4.00
C THR A 142 -11.74 -16.71 4.68
N GLU A 143 -10.59 -16.65 5.37
CA GLU A 143 -10.14 -15.44 6.06
C GLU A 143 -9.77 -14.29 5.10
N ARG A 144 -9.64 -14.58 3.79
CA ARG A 144 -9.49 -13.59 2.71
C ARG A 144 -10.83 -13.31 2.05
N LEU A 145 -11.52 -14.37 1.65
CA LEU A 145 -12.81 -14.30 0.97
C LEU A 145 -13.88 -13.58 1.78
N CYS A 146 -13.87 -13.67 3.11
CA CYS A 146 -14.86 -12.98 3.93
C CYS A 146 -14.83 -11.46 3.73
N LYS A 147 -13.65 -10.85 3.54
CA LYS A 147 -13.50 -9.42 3.26
C LYS A 147 -14.04 -9.06 1.87
N TYR A 148 -13.72 -9.87 0.85
CA TYR A 148 -14.28 -9.68 -0.50
C TYR A 148 -15.80 -9.80 -0.50
N ASN A 149 -16.35 -10.80 0.18
CA ASN A 149 -17.79 -10.97 0.31
C ASN A 149 -18.44 -9.80 1.04
N GLN A 150 -17.77 -9.22 2.04
CA GLN A 150 -18.26 -8.03 2.72
C GLN A 150 -18.28 -6.81 1.81
N LEU A 151 -17.25 -6.61 0.98
CA LEU A 151 -17.24 -5.54 -0.03
C LEU A 151 -18.41 -5.68 -1.02
N MET A 152 -18.72 -6.89 -1.48
CA MET A 152 -19.88 -7.11 -2.36
C MET A 152 -21.21 -6.80 -1.67
N ARG A 153 -21.35 -7.11 -0.37
CA ARG A 153 -22.55 -6.74 0.41
C ARG A 153 -22.68 -5.24 0.60
N ILE A 154 -21.57 -4.56 0.89
CA ILE A 154 -21.52 -3.10 1.00
C ILE A 154 -21.92 -2.45 -0.32
N GLU A 155 -21.39 -2.94 -1.44
CA GLU A 155 -21.77 -2.47 -2.78
C GLU A 155 -23.27 -2.68 -3.07
N GLU A 156 -23.80 -3.87 -2.76
CA GLU A 156 -25.23 -4.18 -2.89
C GLU A 156 -26.11 -3.26 -2.02
N GLU A 157 -25.69 -2.97 -0.78
CA GLU A 157 -26.41 -2.08 0.14
C GLU A 157 -26.41 -0.63 -0.33
N LEU A 158 -25.29 -0.15 -0.86
CA LEU A 158 -25.16 1.22 -1.39
C LEU A 158 -25.91 1.40 -2.72
N GLY A 159 -26.04 0.33 -3.52
CA GLY A 159 -26.71 0.35 -4.82
C GLY A 159 -26.12 1.42 -5.74
N ASP A 160 -26.99 2.26 -6.33
CA ASP A 160 -26.58 3.34 -7.24
C ASP A 160 -25.71 4.45 -6.59
N LYS A 161 -25.52 4.41 -5.26
CA LYS A 161 -24.63 5.33 -4.55
C LYS A 161 -23.18 4.81 -4.51
N ALA A 162 -22.95 3.54 -4.83
CA ALA A 162 -21.62 2.98 -4.88
C ALA A 162 -20.87 3.51 -6.12
N THR A 163 -19.57 3.76 -5.96
CA THR A 163 -18.67 4.02 -7.09
C THR A 163 -17.48 3.09 -6.97
N TYR A 164 -17.20 2.34 -8.04
CA TYR A 164 -16.01 1.51 -8.12
C TYR A 164 -14.82 2.34 -8.58
N ALA A 165 -13.73 2.28 -7.82
CA ALA A 165 -12.49 2.97 -8.15
C ALA A 165 -11.77 2.26 -9.30
N ALA A 166 -12.18 2.55 -10.53
CA ALA A 166 -11.56 2.01 -11.73
C ALA A 166 -10.37 2.87 -12.22
N GLY A 167 -9.36 2.22 -12.79
CA GLY A 167 -8.33 2.86 -13.62
C GLY A 167 -6.89 2.68 -13.15
N ARG A 168 -5.95 2.98 -14.04
CA ARG A 168 -4.50 2.90 -13.80
C ARG A 168 -3.91 4.11 -13.05
N ASN A 169 -4.68 5.17 -12.85
CA ASN A 169 -4.19 6.44 -12.31
C ASN A 169 -4.29 6.54 -10.78
N PHE A 170 -4.23 5.41 -10.07
CA PHE A 170 -4.28 5.35 -8.60
C PHE A 170 -5.38 6.24 -8.01
N PRO A 171 -6.66 5.93 -8.33
CA PRO A 171 -7.76 6.82 -8.00
C PRO A 171 -7.72 7.16 -6.51
N ARG A 172 -7.62 8.45 -6.22
CA ARG A 172 -7.96 8.99 -4.91
C ARG A 172 -9.48 9.15 -4.95
N CYS A 173 -10.18 8.35 -4.16
CA CYS A 173 -11.59 8.62 -3.96
C CYS A 173 -11.70 9.70 -2.89
N GLN A 174 -12.30 10.82 -3.25
CA GLN A 174 -12.77 11.86 -2.34
C GLN A 174 -14.22 12.17 -2.71
#